data_AF-A0A0C9Z490-F1
#
_entry.id   AF-A0A0C9Z490-F1
#
_cell.length_a   1.000
_cell.length_b   1.000
_cell.length_c   1.000
_cell.angle_alpha   90.00
_cell.angle_beta   90.00
_cell.angle_gamma   90.00
#
_symmetry.space_group_name_H-M   'P 1'
#
loop_
_entity.id
_entity.type
_entity.pdbx_description
1 polymer ?
#
loop_
_entity_poly.entity_id
_entity_poly.type
_entity_poly.pdbx_seq_one_letter_code
_entity_poly.pdbx_strand_id
1 'polypeptide(L)'
;MTSTAFDFAQWPPSLTDVQIDALTQHATTYALSHGLTYLPPGATQPPSPSSTIHAPISLLPSPIPRSLFERAQRLQSSYNILYAQVAMDDDFLDKVMGAVVGVGKADEFIGTLWRGWKAIRDEGIVQRLHLGLFRSDYLLHTGEGGGKVSLKQVEFNTISSSFGPLSEKTAAMHRYLNALTHYFGVSPYFKSENFPPNDTTARLAEGLAEAHKAYGVPGAYILFVVQPNERNVFDQRWLEYELLEKHSIRVVRQTFEELATSAALDPDTRVLRLTVSPALSPLGSLSTLEVSTVYFRAGYVPSDYPTPTHYTTRFTLER
;
A
#
# COMPACT_ATOMS: atom_id res chain seq x y z
N MET A 1 40.91 -5.73 -11.71
CA MET A 1 40.15 -4.98 -12.73
C MET A 1 39.41 -3.86 -12.01
N THR A 2 39.79 -2.62 -12.26
CA THR A 2 39.14 -1.44 -11.67
C THR A 2 37.70 -1.40 -12.16
N SER A 3 36.75 -1.68 -11.25
CA SER A 3 35.33 -1.45 -11.48
C SER A 3 35.15 0.03 -11.79
N THR A 4 35.06 0.40 -13.07
CA THR A 4 34.62 1.72 -13.48
C THR A 4 33.27 1.98 -12.84
N ALA A 5 33.13 3.08 -12.11
CA ALA A 5 31.88 3.44 -11.46
C ALA A 5 30.75 3.54 -12.50
N PHE A 6 29.53 3.12 -12.12
CA PHE A 6 28.35 3.25 -12.97
C PHE A 6 28.07 4.73 -13.25
N ASP A 7 27.94 5.10 -14.53
CA ASP A 7 27.60 6.46 -14.95
C ASP A 7 26.09 6.61 -15.12
N PHE A 8 25.46 7.30 -14.17
CA PHE A 8 24.00 7.54 -14.19
C PHE A 8 23.57 8.48 -15.32
N ALA A 9 24.47 9.31 -15.87
CA ALA A 9 24.14 10.21 -16.98
C ALA A 9 23.92 9.45 -18.30
N GLN A 10 24.39 8.20 -18.38
CA GLN A 10 24.20 7.32 -19.54
C GLN A 10 22.94 6.46 -19.43
N TRP A 11 22.10 6.67 -18.40
CA TRP A 11 20.84 5.96 -18.23
C TRP A 11 19.64 6.87 -18.53
N PRO A 12 18.62 6.40 -19.28
CA PRO A 12 18.53 5.09 -19.93
C PRO A 12 19.46 4.96 -21.17
N PRO A 13 19.93 3.74 -21.50
CA PRO A 13 20.63 3.50 -22.75
C PRO A 13 19.72 3.76 -23.95
N SER A 14 20.31 4.18 -25.07
CA SER A 14 19.57 4.45 -26.31
C SER A 14 19.01 3.15 -26.93
N LEU A 15 17.76 3.21 -27.37
CA LEU A 15 17.09 2.18 -28.14
C LEU A 15 16.67 2.78 -29.49
N THR A 16 16.64 1.95 -30.53
CA THR A 16 16.04 2.33 -31.82
C THR A 16 14.51 2.30 -31.72
N ASP A 17 13.82 3.02 -32.60
CA ASP A 17 12.34 3.06 -32.60
C ASP A 17 11.73 1.65 -32.71
N VAL A 18 12.29 0.79 -33.56
CA VAL A 18 11.86 -0.61 -33.73
C VAL A 18 11.98 -1.40 -32.42
N GLN A 19 13.04 -1.15 -31.64
CA GLN A 19 13.23 -1.80 -30.34
C GLN A 19 12.27 -1.26 -29.28
N ILE A 20 11.99 0.05 -29.30
CA ILE A 20 11.01 0.69 -28.42
C ILE A 20 9.61 0.13 -28.71
N ASP A 21 9.22 0.01 -29.98
CA ASP A 21 7.93 -0.53 -30.39
C ASP A 21 7.77 -1.99 -29.95
N ALA A 22 8.80 -2.81 -30.17
CA ALA A 22 8.80 -4.21 -29.75
C ALA A 22 8.68 -4.35 -28.22
N LEU A 23 9.48 -3.60 -27.44
CA LEU A 23 9.38 -3.62 -25.98
C LEU A 23 8.02 -3.10 -25.50
N THR A 24 7.48 -2.06 -26.12
CA THR A 24 6.17 -1.49 -25.79
C THR A 24 5.07 -2.52 -25.99
N GLN A 25 5.04 -3.19 -27.15
CA GLN A 25 4.06 -4.22 -27.43
C GLN A 25 4.15 -5.38 -26.42
N HIS A 26 5.35 -5.89 -26.16
CA HIS A 26 5.55 -6.98 -25.21
C HIS A 26 5.19 -6.58 -23.78
N ALA A 27 5.61 -5.40 -23.32
CA ALA A 27 5.38 -4.92 -21.97
C ALA A 27 3.90 -4.68 -21.69
N THR A 28 3.21 -3.97 -22.59
CA THR A 28 1.78 -3.65 -22.43
C THR A 28 0.91 -4.90 -22.50
N THR A 29 1.18 -5.83 -23.43
CA THR A 29 0.45 -7.10 -23.52
C THR A 29 0.70 -7.97 -22.28
N TYR A 30 1.95 -8.05 -21.81
CA TYR A 30 2.29 -8.78 -20.58
C TYR A 30 1.55 -8.16 -19.38
N ALA A 31 1.55 -6.84 -19.27
CA ALA A 31 0.92 -6.13 -18.17
C ALA A 31 -0.58 -6.43 -18.10
N LEU A 32 -1.29 -6.37 -19.23
CA LEU A 32 -2.71 -6.72 -19.33
C LEU A 32 -2.97 -8.18 -18.97
N SER A 33 -2.12 -9.10 -19.46
CA SER A 33 -2.30 -10.55 -19.25
C SER A 33 -1.98 -11.01 -17.83
N HIS A 34 -1.21 -10.24 -17.06
CA HIS A 34 -0.73 -10.60 -15.72
C HIS A 34 -1.24 -9.66 -14.62
N GLY A 35 -2.26 -8.86 -14.90
CA GLY A 35 -2.92 -8.01 -13.90
C GLY A 35 -2.05 -6.86 -13.37
N LEU A 36 -1.11 -6.36 -14.17
CA LEU A 36 -0.44 -5.07 -13.95
C LEU A 36 -1.28 -3.95 -14.57
N THR A 37 -2.44 -3.71 -13.97
CA THR A 37 -3.50 -2.94 -14.63
C THR A 37 -4.24 -1.98 -13.70
N TYR A 38 -4.91 -1.00 -14.29
CA TYR A 38 -5.85 -0.07 -13.66
C TYR A 38 -7.22 -0.15 -14.31
N LEU A 39 -8.23 0.35 -13.61
CA LEU A 39 -9.46 0.73 -14.28
C LEU A 39 -9.23 1.98 -15.14
N PRO A 40 -9.88 2.07 -16.32
CA PRO A 40 -9.80 3.24 -17.17
C PRO A 40 -10.24 4.52 -16.42
N PRO A 41 -9.71 5.70 -16.79
CA PRO A 41 -10.23 6.97 -16.31
C PRO A 41 -11.73 7.10 -16.61
N GLY A 42 -12.50 7.58 -15.64
CA GLY A 42 -13.92 7.81 -15.77
C GLY A 42 -14.44 8.62 -14.57
N ALA A 43 -15.56 9.31 -14.74
CA ALA A 43 -16.19 10.09 -13.68
C ALA A 43 -16.66 9.18 -12.52
N THR A 44 -17.14 7.98 -12.86
CA THR A 44 -17.50 6.92 -11.92
C THR A 44 -16.95 5.59 -12.43
N GLN A 45 -16.57 4.72 -11.50
CA GLN A 45 -16.15 3.37 -11.85
C GLN A 45 -17.36 2.43 -11.89
N PRO A 46 -17.45 1.51 -12.86
CA PRO A 46 -18.56 0.59 -12.95
C PRO A 46 -18.54 -0.39 -11.75
N PRO A 47 -19.70 -0.73 -11.16
CA PRO A 47 -19.79 -1.71 -10.07
C PRO A 47 -19.23 -3.09 -10.46
N SER A 48 -19.36 -3.45 -11.74
CA SER A 48 -18.77 -4.65 -12.34
C SER A 48 -17.83 -4.23 -13.47
N PRO A 49 -16.51 -4.15 -13.21
CA PRO A 49 -15.54 -3.82 -14.25
C PRO A 49 -15.53 -4.83 -15.39
N SER A 50 -15.59 -4.32 -16.62
CA SER A 50 -15.52 -5.12 -17.87
C SER A 50 -14.34 -4.72 -18.77
N SER A 51 -13.56 -3.72 -18.37
CA SER A 51 -12.41 -3.22 -19.11
C SER A 51 -11.29 -2.81 -18.16
N THR A 52 -10.07 -2.83 -18.69
CA THR A 52 -8.87 -2.46 -17.95
C THR A 52 -7.84 -1.85 -18.91
N ILE A 53 -6.96 -1.02 -18.37
CA ILE A 53 -5.76 -0.51 -19.06
C ILE A 53 -4.54 -0.97 -18.30
N HIS A 54 -3.39 -1.11 -18.96
CA HIS A 54 -2.16 -1.37 -18.23
C HIS A 54 -1.85 -0.21 -17.28
N ALA A 55 -1.21 -0.50 -16.15
CA ALA A 55 -0.66 0.55 -15.30
C ALA A 55 0.42 1.33 -16.08
N PRO A 56 0.66 2.63 -15.78
CA PRO A 56 1.82 3.33 -16.32
C PRO A 56 3.11 2.61 -15.93
N ILE A 57 3.94 2.29 -16.92
CA ILE A 57 5.13 1.44 -16.75
C ILE A 57 6.34 2.08 -17.44
N SER A 58 7.53 1.85 -16.87
CA SER A 58 8.79 2.07 -17.59
C SER A 58 9.16 0.81 -18.38
N LEU A 59 9.68 0.98 -19.60
CA LEU A 59 10.15 -0.16 -20.40
C LEU A 59 11.46 -0.74 -19.83
N LEU A 60 12.30 0.12 -19.27
CA LEU A 60 13.58 -0.23 -18.65
C LEU A 60 13.49 -0.07 -17.12
N PRO A 61 14.14 -0.96 -16.34
CA PRO A 61 14.27 -0.79 -14.89
C PRO A 61 15.20 0.39 -14.54
N SER A 62 15.08 0.94 -13.34
CA SER A 62 16.00 1.95 -12.83
C SER A 62 17.26 1.32 -12.23
N PRO A 63 18.47 1.83 -12.51
CA PRO A 63 19.70 1.30 -11.94
C PRO A 63 19.85 1.76 -10.50
N ILE A 64 20.16 0.81 -9.60
CA ILE A 64 20.47 1.09 -8.20
C ILE A 64 21.73 0.32 -7.82
N PRO A 65 22.75 0.97 -7.20
CA PRO A 65 23.92 0.26 -6.72
C PRO A 65 23.53 -0.82 -5.70
N ARG A 66 23.99 -2.06 -5.92
CA ARG A 66 23.65 -3.23 -5.09
C ARG A 66 23.82 -2.97 -3.59
N SER A 67 24.93 -2.36 -3.19
CA SER A 67 25.22 -2.03 -1.79
C SER A 67 24.21 -1.05 -1.17
N LEU A 68 23.63 -0.15 -1.98
CA LEU A 68 22.61 0.79 -1.53
C LEU A 68 21.24 0.10 -1.46
N PHE A 69 20.88 -0.71 -2.47
CA PHE A 69 19.66 -1.52 -2.44
C PHE A 69 19.59 -2.40 -1.18
N GLU A 70 20.65 -3.16 -0.90
CA GLU A 70 20.72 -4.01 0.29
C GLU A 70 20.73 -3.19 1.60
N ARG A 71 21.29 -1.99 1.58
CA ARG A 71 21.21 -1.07 2.72
C ARG A 71 19.77 -0.63 2.99
N ALA A 72 19.02 -0.26 1.96
CA ALA A 72 17.61 0.11 2.10
C ALA A 72 16.78 -1.05 2.69
N GLN A 73 17.01 -2.28 2.22
CA GLN A 73 16.36 -3.48 2.77
C GLN A 73 16.64 -3.66 4.27
N ARG A 74 17.91 -3.52 4.70
CA ARG A 74 18.26 -3.63 6.13
C ARG A 74 17.63 -2.51 6.97
N LEU A 75 17.60 -1.29 6.45
CA LEU A 75 17.03 -0.13 7.14
C LEU A 75 15.53 -0.28 7.43
N GLN A 76 14.78 -1.00 6.59
CA GLN A 76 13.34 -1.14 6.74
C GLN A 76 12.95 -1.65 8.14
N SER A 77 13.63 -2.69 8.64
CA SER A 77 13.34 -3.24 9.98
C SER A 77 13.59 -2.22 11.10
N SER A 78 14.64 -1.41 10.99
CA SER A 78 14.95 -0.36 11.96
C SER A 78 13.90 0.75 11.94
N TYR A 79 13.46 1.16 10.75
CA TYR A 79 12.38 2.15 10.62
C TYR A 79 11.04 1.63 11.14
N ASN A 80 10.73 0.34 10.92
CA ASN A 80 9.51 -0.27 11.46
C ASN A 80 9.48 -0.14 12.99
N ILE A 81 10.59 -0.47 13.67
CA ILE A 81 10.71 -0.35 15.13
C ILE A 81 10.62 1.12 15.55
N LEU A 82 11.36 2.01 14.89
CA LEU A 82 11.36 3.44 15.21
C LEU A 82 9.96 4.04 15.14
N TYR A 83 9.25 3.83 14.03
CA TYR A 83 7.91 4.39 13.85
C TYR A 83 6.87 3.73 14.74
N ALA A 84 7.02 2.44 15.06
CA ALA A 84 6.19 1.80 16.08
C ALA A 84 6.40 2.44 17.46
N GLN A 85 7.64 2.74 17.85
CA GLN A 85 7.93 3.42 19.12
C GLN A 85 7.40 4.85 19.14
N VAL A 86 7.59 5.61 18.06
CA VAL A 86 7.05 6.97 17.93
C VAL A 86 5.52 6.96 18.02
N ALA A 87 4.86 5.99 17.39
CA ALA A 87 3.40 5.86 17.43
C ALA A 87 2.83 5.59 18.84
N MET A 88 3.66 5.09 19.76
CA MET A 88 3.28 4.76 21.14
C MET A 88 3.76 5.81 22.16
N ASP A 89 4.44 6.87 21.71
CA ASP A 89 4.90 7.97 22.57
C ASP A 89 3.84 9.09 22.59
N ASP A 90 2.84 8.89 23.45
CA ASP A 90 1.69 9.79 23.58
C ASP A 90 2.11 11.24 23.89
N ASP A 91 3.07 11.43 24.80
CA ASP A 91 3.54 12.76 25.21
C ASP A 91 4.26 13.47 24.07
N PHE A 92 5.11 12.74 23.33
CA PHE A 92 5.76 13.27 22.14
C PHE A 92 4.73 13.66 21.07
N LEU A 93 3.77 12.77 20.78
CA LEU A 93 2.78 13.04 19.75
C LEU A 93 1.78 14.13 20.15
N ASP A 94 1.37 14.24 21.42
CA ASP A 94 0.52 15.34 21.90
C ASP A 94 1.22 16.70 21.68
N LYS A 95 2.54 16.74 21.82
CA LYS A 95 3.33 17.95 21.54
C LYS A 95 3.48 18.23 20.05
N VAL A 96 3.75 17.22 19.23
CA VAL A 96 4.06 17.38 17.81
C VAL A 96 2.80 17.50 16.96
N MET A 97 1.82 16.63 17.16
CA MET A 97 0.58 16.54 16.37
C MET A 97 -0.58 17.33 16.96
N GLY A 98 -0.47 17.76 18.23
CA GLY A 98 -1.53 18.40 19.00
C GLY A 98 -2.27 19.56 18.32
N ALA A 99 -3.59 19.63 18.52
CA ALA A 99 -4.44 20.67 17.94
C ALA A 99 -4.25 22.09 18.53
N VAL A 100 -3.55 22.22 19.65
CA VAL A 100 -3.35 23.52 20.35
C VAL A 100 -1.97 24.12 20.05
N VAL A 101 -0.93 23.29 20.01
CA VAL A 101 0.48 23.74 19.89
C VAL A 101 1.27 23.04 18.78
N GLY A 102 0.77 21.91 18.27
CA GLY A 102 1.42 21.10 17.24
C GLY A 102 0.86 21.36 15.84
N VAL A 103 1.08 20.40 14.95
CA VAL A 103 0.64 20.46 13.53
C VAL A 103 -0.86 20.67 13.41
N GLY A 104 -1.66 20.04 14.27
CA GLY A 104 -3.12 20.16 14.24
C GLY A 104 -3.67 21.57 14.53
N LYS A 105 -2.83 22.51 14.98
CA LYS A 105 -3.20 23.94 15.09
C LYS A 105 -3.24 24.61 13.72
N ALA A 106 -2.33 24.23 12.83
CA ALA A 106 -2.16 24.85 11.51
C ALA A 106 -2.93 24.09 10.40
N ASP A 107 -3.21 22.80 10.62
CA ASP A 107 -3.92 21.94 9.68
C ASP A 107 -5.18 21.36 10.34
N GLU A 108 -6.35 21.75 9.84
CA GLU A 108 -7.64 21.36 10.41
C GLU A 108 -7.98 19.88 10.22
N PHE A 109 -7.48 19.25 9.15
CA PHE A 109 -7.65 17.82 8.92
C PHE A 109 -6.88 17.03 9.99
N ILE A 110 -5.60 17.37 10.18
CA ILE A 110 -4.76 16.76 11.22
C ILE A 110 -5.32 17.09 12.61
N GLY A 111 -5.73 18.33 12.85
CA GLY A 111 -6.32 18.76 14.11
C GLY A 111 -7.58 17.98 14.48
N THR A 112 -8.44 17.70 13.50
CA THR A 112 -9.66 16.92 13.71
C THR A 112 -9.34 15.46 14.02
N LEU A 113 -8.45 14.83 13.27
CA LEU A 113 -8.01 13.45 13.54
C LEU A 113 -7.36 13.34 14.93
N TRP A 114 -6.50 14.29 15.30
CA TRP A 114 -5.84 14.28 16.59
C TRP A 114 -6.83 14.44 17.75
N ARG A 115 -7.77 15.38 17.64
CA ARG A 115 -8.83 15.56 18.66
C ARG A 115 -9.66 14.30 18.86
N GLY A 116 -10.03 13.63 17.76
CA GLY A 116 -10.81 12.39 17.83
C GLY A 116 -10.03 11.23 18.44
N TRP A 117 -8.79 11.00 17.98
CA TRP A 117 -7.93 9.97 18.57
C TRP A 117 -7.68 10.22 20.06
N LYS A 118 -7.42 11.47 20.45
CA LYS A 118 -7.23 11.84 21.86
C LYS A 118 -8.46 11.54 22.71
N ALA A 119 -9.66 11.87 22.21
CA ALA A 119 -10.90 11.54 22.90
C ALA A 119 -11.06 10.02 23.10
N ILE A 120 -10.77 9.21 22.07
CA ILE A 120 -10.82 7.75 22.16
C ILE A 120 -9.79 7.20 23.16
N ARG A 121 -8.57 7.74 23.11
CA ARG A 121 -7.50 7.38 24.06
C ARG A 121 -7.94 7.65 25.50
N ASP A 122 -8.50 8.83 25.75
CA ASP A 122 -8.94 9.28 27.06
C ASP A 122 -10.21 8.51 27.54
N GLU A 123 -11.04 8.00 26.62
CA GLU A 123 -12.13 7.05 26.90
C GLU A 123 -11.61 5.66 27.34
N GLY A 124 -10.45 5.25 26.83
CA GLY A 124 -9.77 4.00 27.17
C GLY A 124 -9.68 3.03 25.99
N ILE A 125 -8.46 2.78 25.50
CA ILE A 125 -8.20 1.89 24.36
C ILE A 125 -8.31 0.42 24.75
N VAL A 126 -9.19 -0.32 24.06
CA VAL A 126 -9.39 -1.77 24.24
C VAL A 126 -8.48 -2.61 23.34
N GLN A 127 -8.18 -2.16 22.13
CA GLN A 127 -7.28 -2.84 21.19
C GLN A 127 -5.81 -2.52 21.51
N ARG A 128 -5.01 -3.55 21.83
CA ARG A 128 -3.59 -3.40 22.19
C ARG A 128 -2.62 -3.81 21.08
N LEU A 129 -3.12 -4.47 20.04
CA LEU A 129 -2.35 -4.94 18.90
C LEU A 129 -2.37 -3.90 17.79
N HIS A 130 -1.21 -3.69 17.18
CA HIS A 130 -1.03 -2.77 16.07
C HIS A 130 -0.35 -3.49 14.91
N LEU A 131 -0.91 -3.36 13.71
CA LEU A 131 -0.29 -3.81 12.47
C LEU A 131 0.21 -2.61 11.68
N GLY A 132 1.49 -2.64 11.29
CA GLY A 132 2.10 -1.65 10.41
C GLY A 132 2.49 -2.25 9.05
N LEU A 133 1.90 -1.74 7.97
CA LEU A 133 2.32 -2.05 6.60
C LEU A 133 2.97 -0.82 5.97
N PHE A 134 4.27 -0.68 6.22
CA PHE A 134 4.99 0.57 5.96
C PHE A 134 5.77 0.55 4.64
N ARG A 135 5.99 1.73 4.06
CA ARG A 135 6.88 1.91 2.90
C ARG A 135 7.82 3.09 3.13
N SER A 136 9.12 2.83 3.11
CA SER A 136 10.15 3.86 3.16
C SER A 136 10.63 4.20 1.76
N ASP A 137 10.48 5.46 1.36
CA ASP A 137 10.82 5.93 0.02
C ASP A 137 12.18 6.63 0.04
N TYR A 138 13.04 6.32 -0.95
CA TYR A 138 14.41 6.83 -1.03
C TYR A 138 14.74 7.36 -2.42
N LEU A 139 15.58 8.39 -2.48
CA LEU A 139 16.25 8.83 -3.69
C LEU A 139 17.76 8.62 -3.60
N LEU A 140 18.37 8.31 -4.75
CA LEU A 140 19.81 8.36 -4.91
C LEU A 140 20.25 9.82 -5.01
N HIS A 141 21.25 10.19 -4.21
CA HIS A 141 21.81 11.53 -4.17
C HIS A 141 23.32 11.49 -4.36
N THR A 142 23.77 12.22 -5.38
CA THR A 142 25.16 12.65 -5.57
C THR A 142 25.31 14.07 -5.07
N GLY A 143 26.16 14.28 -4.07
CA GLY A 143 26.47 15.62 -3.58
C GLY A 143 27.19 16.46 -4.64
N GLU A 144 27.26 17.77 -4.40
CA GLU A 144 27.97 18.72 -5.27
C GLU A 144 29.41 18.24 -5.53
N GLY A 145 29.85 18.30 -6.79
CA GLY A 145 31.20 17.88 -7.21
C GLY A 145 31.36 16.39 -7.56
N GLY A 146 30.26 15.64 -7.75
CA GLY A 146 30.34 14.24 -8.20
C GLY A 146 30.77 13.26 -7.09
N GLY A 147 30.43 13.58 -5.85
CA GLY A 147 30.74 12.75 -4.68
C GLY A 147 30.07 11.37 -4.69
N LYS A 148 30.40 10.55 -3.69
CA LYS A 148 29.86 9.19 -3.54
C LYS A 148 28.32 9.19 -3.51
N VAL A 149 27.71 8.40 -4.41
CA VAL A 149 26.26 8.17 -4.44
C VAL A 149 25.78 7.64 -3.08
N SER A 150 24.72 8.24 -2.54
CA SER A 150 24.14 7.89 -1.26
C SER A 150 22.61 7.78 -1.35
N LEU A 151 22.00 7.09 -0.39
CA LEU A 151 20.54 7.07 -0.24
C LEU A 151 20.11 8.20 0.69
N LYS A 152 19.06 8.92 0.30
CA LYS A 152 18.34 9.88 1.15
C LYS A 152 16.88 9.45 1.22
N GLN A 153 16.38 9.29 2.45
CA GLN A 153 14.96 9.02 2.67
C GLN A 153 14.18 10.29 2.33
N VAL A 154 13.10 10.14 1.57
CA VAL A 154 12.19 11.23 1.21
C VAL A 154 10.94 11.20 2.08
N GLU A 155 10.40 9.99 2.29
CA GLU A 155 9.14 9.81 3.00
C GLU A 155 9.10 8.44 3.69
N PHE A 156 8.30 8.35 4.76
CA PHE A 156 7.92 7.10 5.37
C PHE A 156 6.39 7.02 5.47
N ASN A 157 5.81 6.14 4.65
CA ASN A 157 4.37 5.99 4.52
C ASN A 157 3.87 4.98 5.56
N THR A 158 2.99 5.45 6.44
CA THR A 158 2.38 4.63 7.52
C THR A 158 0.92 4.25 7.25
N ILE A 159 0.29 4.84 6.23
CA ILE A 159 -1.10 4.61 5.86
C ILE A 159 -1.22 4.41 4.35
N SER A 160 -2.04 3.44 3.93
CA SER A 160 -2.39 3.20 2.51
C SER A 160 -1.19 3.16 1.54
N SER A 161 -0.06 2.62 1.99
CA SER A 161 1.12 2.37 1.15
C SER A 161 0.73 1.53 -0.06
N SER A 162 0.70 2.16 -1.23
CA SER A 162 0.26 1.53 -2.48
C SER A 162 1.40 0.79 -3.20
N PHE A 163 1.04 0.03 -4.22
CA PHE A 163 1.96 -0.63 -5.17
C PHE A 163 2.74 -1.81 -4.60
N GLY A 164 2.28 -2.41 -3.51
CA GLY A 164 2.82 -3.69 -3.05
C GLY A 164 2.73 -4.74 -4.17
N PRO A 165 1.53 -5.20 -4.53
CA PRO A 165 1.36 -6.15 -5.62
C PRO A 165 1.80 -5.65 -7.00
N LEU A 166 1.51 -4.40 -7.36
CA LEU A 166 1.90 -3.91 -8.70
C LEU A 166 3.42 -3.77 -8.87
N SER A 167 4.20 -3.54 -7.80
CA SER A 167 5.67 -3.56 -7.87
C SER A 167 6.21 -4.97 -8.19
N GLU A 168 5.58 -6.01 -7.62
CA GLU A 168 5.92 -7.40 -7.91
C GLU A 168 5.64 -7.73 -9.38
N LYS A 169 4.46 -7.34 -9.90
CA LYS A 169 4.13 -7.55 -11.31
C LYS A 169 5.05 -6.76 -12.25
N THR A 170 5.46 -5.55 -11.88
CA THR A 170 6.44 -4.75 -12.63
C THR A 170 7.79 -5.45 -12.69
N ALA A 171 8.29 -5.95 -11.56
CA ALA A 171 9.54 -6.71 -11.50
C ALA A 171 9.48 -7.99 -12.36
N ALA A 172 8.33 -8.69 -12.36
CA ALA A 172 8.10 -9.85 -13.21
C ALA A 172 8.11 -9.50 -14.70
N MET A 173 7.46 -8.39 -15.09
CA MET A 173 7.47 -7.88 -16.46
C MET A 173 8.89 -7.56 -16.94
N HIS A 174 9.69 -6.84 -16.14
CA HIS A 174 11.08 -6.52 -16.52
C HIS A 174 11.96 -7.77 -16.65
N ARG A 175 11.78 -8.78 -15.77
CA ARG A 175 12.45 -10.09 -15.93
C ARG A 175 12.04 -10.79 -17.22
N TYR A 176 10.76 -10.78 -17.55
CA TYR A 176 10.24 -11.34 -18.81
C TYR A 176 10.84 -10.66 -20.04
N LEU A 177 10.83 -9.31 -20.09
CA LEU A 177 11.40 -8.56 -21.20
C LEU A 177 12.90 -8.85 -21.36
N ASN A 178 13.64 -8.93 -20.25
CA ASN A 178 15.05 -9.31 -20.27
C ASN A 178 15.27 -10.73 -20.81
N ALA A 179 14.48 -11.70 -20.36
CA ALA A 179 14.60 -13.08 -20.81
C ALA A 179 14.26 -13.25 -22.30
N LEU A 180 13.28 -12.47 -22.80
CA LEU A 180 12.84 -12.53 -24.19
C LEU A 180 13.83 -11.86 -25.14
N THR A 181 14.35 -10.69 -24.77
CA THR A 181 15.04 -9.79 -25.71
C THR A 181 16.50 -9.53 -25.34
N HIS A 182 16.92 -9.88 -24.12
CA HIS A 182 18.16 -9.41 -23.50
C HIS A 182 18.31 -7.88 -23.55
N TYR A 183 17.19 -7.15 -23.62
CA TYR A 183 17.13 -5.72 -23.92
C TYR A 183 18.04 -5.34 -25.10
N PHE A 184 18.12 -6.22 -26.10
CA PHE A 184 18.93 -6.09 -27.32
C PHE A 184 20.42 -5.80 -27.07
N GLY A 185 20.95 -6.17 -25.91
CA GLY A 185 22.36 -5.97 -25.58
C GLY A 185 22.78 -4.50 -25.40
N VAL A 186 21.83 -3.56 -25.24
CA VAL A 186 22.14 -2.11 -25.13
C VAL A 186 22.87 -1.74 -23.84
N SER A 187 22.96 -2.65 -22.88
CA SER A 187 23.72 -2.44 -21.63
C SER A 187 24.24 -3.77 -21.08
N PRO A 188 25.50 -3.83 -20.59
CA PRO A 188 26.05 -5.01 -19.94
C PRO A 188 25.43 -5.27 -18.55
N TYR A 189 24.61 -4.36 -18.04
CA TYR A 189 23.96 -4.48 -16.73
C TYR A 189 22.64 -5.27 -16.77
N PHE A 190 22.09 -5.54 -17.96
CA PHE A 190 20.90 -6.38 -18.14
C PHE A 190 21.22 -7.89 -18.01
N LYS A 191 21.74 -8.25 -16.84
CA LYS A 191 22.01 -9.63 -16.43
C LYS A 191 20.90 -10.09 -15.50
N SER A 192 20.48 -11.35 -15.60
CA SER A 192 19.41 -11.90 -14.76
C SER A 192 19.67 -11.72 -13.26
N GLU A 193 20.94 -11.80 -12.81
CA GLU A 193 21.35 -11.57 -11.41
C GLU A 193 21.17 -10.13 -10.88
N ASN A 194 20.90 -9.16 -11.77
CA ASN A 194 20.64 -7.77 -11.43
C ASN A 194 19.15 -7.45 -11.29
N PHE A 195 18.25 -8.43 -11.53
CA PHE A 195 16.81 -8.29 -11.31
C PHE A 195 16.43 -8.98 -9.98
N PRO A 196 16.32 -8.27 -8.86
CA PRO A 196 16.04 -8.88 -7.56
C PRO A 196 14.67 -9.55 -7.53
N PRO A 197 14.48 -10.63 -6.75
CA PRO A 197 13.15 -11.17 -6.48
C PRO A 197 12.30 -10.12 -5.79
N ASN A 198 10.99 -10.19 -6.02
CA ASN A 198 10.00 -9.35 -5.36
C ASN A 198 8.77 -10.22 -5.07
N ASP A 199 8.46 -10.42 -3.79
CA ASP A 199 7.37 -11.25 -3.25
C ASP A 199 6.43 -10.43 -2.36
N THR A 200 6.33 -9.12 -2.61
CA THR A 200 5.59 -8.16 -1.79
C THR A 200 4.12 -8.51 -1.58
N THR A 201 3.44 -9.13 -2.55
CA THR A 201 2.03 -9.53 -2.39
C THR A 201 1.89 -10.51 -1.23
N ALA A 202 2.67 -11.60 -1.27
CA ALA A 202 2.66 -12.64 -0.25
C ALA A 202 3.07 -12.08 1.12
N ARG A 203 4.11 -11.22 1.18
CA ARG A 203 4.60 -10.65 2.44
C ARG A 203 3.62 -9.69 3.10
N LEU A 204 2.91 -8.87 2.32
CA LEU A 204 1.87 -7.98 2.84
C LEU A 204 0.65 -8.78 3.31
N ALA A 205 0.24 -9.80 2.54
CA ALA A 205 -0.84 -10.70 2.94
C ALA A 205 -0.49 -11.49 4.21
N GLU A 206 0.76 -11.94 4.35
CA GLU A 206 1.27 -12.61 5.56
C GLU A 206 1.16 -11.71 6.80
N GLY A 207 1.52 -10.43 6.69
CA GLY A 207 1.34 -9.46 7.79
C GLY A 207 -0.12 -9.27 8.20
N LEU A 208 -1.04 -9.18 7.24
CA LEU A 208 -2.49 -9.12 7.48
C LEU A 208 -3.01 -10.42 8.11
N ALA A 209 -2.52 -11.57 7.66
CA ALA A 209 -2.90 -12.88 8.18
C ALA A 209 -2.44 -13.08 9.62
N GLU A 210 -1.23 -12.64 9.98
CA GLU A 210 -0.76 -12.72 11.37
C GLU A 210 -1.54 -11.78 12.30
N ALA A 211 -1.97 -10.60 11.83
CA ALA A 211 -2.87 -9.75 12.61
C ALA A 211 -4.26 -10.39 12.84
N HIS A 212 -4.84 -10.97 11.78
CA HIS A 212 -6.10 -11.73 11.88
C HIS A 212 -5.99 -12.92 12.84
N LYS A 213 -4.89 -13.66 12.77
CA LYS A 213 -4.62 -14.78 13.67
C LYS A 213 -4.43 -14.33 15.11
N ALA A 214 -3.76 -13.20 15.34
CA ALA A 214 -3.58 -12.63 16.67
C ALA A 214 -4.91 -12.15 17.29
N TYR A 215 -5.88 -11.74 16.46
CA TYR A 215 -7.25 -11.46 16.91
C TYR A 215 -7.97 -12.71 17.45
N GLY A 216 -7.71 -13.89 16.87
CA GLY A 216 -8.09 -15.18 17.47
C GLY A 216 -9.49 -15.69 17.11
N VAL A 217 -10.20 -15.06 16.18
CA VAL A 217 -11.52 -15.51 15.70
C VAL A 217 -11.44 -15.92 14.23
N PRO A 218 -11.31 -17.23 13.91
CA PRO A 218 -11.09 -17.70 12.53
C PRO A 218 -12.19 -17.34 11.53
N GLY A 219 -13.43 -17.16 12.02
CA GLY A 219 -14.58 -16.81 11.18
C GLY A 219 -14.66 -15.32 10.83
N ALA A 220 -13.87 -14.47 11.49
CA ALA A 220 -13.89 -13.03 11.29
C ALA A 220 -13.33 -12.63 9.91
N TYR A 221 -13.58 -11.38 9.53
CA TYR A 221 -13.17 -10.81 8.25
C TYR A 221 -12.10 -9.75 8.47
N ILE A 222 -11.32 -9.48 7.43
CA ILE A 222 -10.52 -8.26 7.34
C ILE A 222 -11.34 -7.21 6.58
N LEU A 223 -11.53 -6.03 7.17
CA LEU A 223 -12.18 -4.90 6.52
C LEU A 223 -11.13 -4.08 5.76
N PHE A 224 -11.30 -3.93 4.46
CA PHE A 224 -10.58 -2.93 3.67
C PHE A 224 -11.44 -1.67 3.59
N VAL A 225 -10.95 -0.58 4.16
CA VAL A 225 -11.57 0.74 4.03
C VAL A 225 -11.05 1.38 2.75
N VAL A 226 -11.92 1.65 1.78
CA VAL A 226 -11.51 2.03 0.41
C VAL A 226 -12.11 3.36 -0.03
N GLN A 227 -11.46 4.03 -0.99
CA GLN A 227 -12.03 5.22 -1.63
C GLN A 227 -13.14 4.81 -2.62
N PRO A 228 -14.21 5.63 -2.76
CA PRO A 228 -15.14 5.43 -3.87
C PRO A 228 -14.41 5.66 -5.20
N ASN A 229 -14.82 4.93 -6.24
CA ASN A 229 -14.27 5.09 -7.61
C ASN A 229 -12.76 4.83 -7.74
N GLU A 230 -12.17 3.99 -6.88
CA GLU A 230 -10.75 3.62 -6.92
C GLU A 230 -10.35 2.93 -8.24
N ARG A 231 -9.41 3.52 -8.98
CA ARG A 231 -8.88 2.97 -10.24
C ARG A 231 -7.78 1.94 -10.01
N ASN A 232 -7.01 2.12 -8.94
CA ASN A 232 -5.96 1.21 -8.51
C ASN A 232 -6.51 0.04 -7.67
N VAL A 233 -7.73 -0.42 -7.98
CA VAL A 233 -8.41 -1.49 -7.24
C VAL A 233 -7.64 -2.81 -7.34
N PHE A 234 -6.95 -3.05 -8.45
CA PHE A 234 -6.22 -4.30 -8.69
C PHE A 234 -5.03 -4.48 -7.73
N ASP A 235 -4.35 -3.41 -7.31
CA ASP A 235 -3.33 -3.46 -6.26
C ASP A 235 -3.89 -3.95 -4.92
N GLN A 236 -5.18 -3.73 -4.68
CA GLN A 236 -5.85 -4.17 -3.46
C GLN A 236 -6.43 -5.58 -3.62
N ARG A 237 -6.97 -5.90 -4.79
CA ARG A 237 -7.55 -7.23 -5.10
C ARG A 237 -6.50 -8.33 -5.06
N TRP A 238 -5.27 -8.07 -5.51
CA TRP A 238 -4.19 -9.06 -5.39
C TRP A 238 -3.94 -9.48 -3.93
N LEU A 239 -4.02 -8.55 -2.97
CA LEU A 239 -3.91 -8.90 -1.55
C LEU A 239 -5.10 -9.72 -1.06
N GLU A 240 -6.31 -9.37 -1.49
CA GLU A 240 -7.54 -10.11 -1.16
C GLU A 240 -7.50 -11.55 -1.69
N TYR A 241 -7.05 -11.75 -2.93
CA TYR A 241 -6.93 -13.10 -3.50
C TYR A 241 -5.88 -13.93 -2.76
N GLU A 242 -4.73 -13.36 -2.46
CA GLU A 242 -3.68 -14.05 -1.69
C GLU A 242 -4.18 -14.44 -0.28
N LEU A 243 -4.86 -13.52 0.42
CA LEU A 243 -5.47 -13.78 1.73
C LEU A 243 -6.47 -14.94 1.67
N LEU A 244 -7.33 -14.98 0.66
CA LEU A 244 -8.31 -16.04 0.53
C LEU A 244 -7.65 -17.37 0.14
N GLU A 245 -6.83 -17.37 -0.91
CA GLU A 245 -6.30 -18.60 -1.51
C GLU A 245 -5.20 -19.25 -0.66
N LYS A 246 -4.37 -18.46 0.03
CA LYS A 246 -3.23 -18.96 0.82
C LYS A 246 -3.50 -19.00 2.31
N HIS A 247 -4.34 -18.11 2.81
CA HIS A 247 -4.59 -17.98 4.25
C HIS A 247 -6.02 -18.34 4.66
N SER A 248 -6.94 -18.60 3.70
CA SER A 248 -8.37 -18.85 3.96
C SER A 248 -9.06 -17.70 4.71
N ILE A 249 -8.55 -16.47 4.55
CA ILE A 249 -9.08 -15.27 5.21
C ILE A 249 -9.93 -14.49 4.22
N ARG A 250 -11.13 -14.11 4.66
CA ARG A 250 -12.07 -13.35 3.84
C ARG A 250 -11.92 -11.85 4.07
N VAL A 251 -12.04 -11.09 3.00
CA VAL A 251 -12.03 -9.63 3.01
C VAL A 251 -13.41 -9.10 2.69
N VAL A 252 -13.80 -8.02 3.37
CA VAL A 252 -14.94 -7.17 3.01
C VAL A 252 -14.43 -5.77 2.73
N ARG A 253 -14.95 -5.13 1.67
CA ARG A 253 -14.49 -3.83 1.20
C ARG A 253 -15.63 -2.83 1.32
N GLN A 254 -15.42 -1.75 2.04
CA GLN A 254 -16.42 -0.69 2.17
C GLN A 254 -15.77 0.69 2.22
N THR A 255 -16.48 1.66 1.69
CA THR A 255 -16.20 3.09 1.82
C THR A 255 -16.65 3.61 3.19
N PHE A 256 -16.19 4.80 3.58
CA PHE A 256 -16.71 5.44 4.80
C PHE A 256 -18.22 5.69 4.74
N GLU A 257 -18.78 6.02 3.57
CA GLU A 257 -20.23 6.21 3.39
C GLU A 257 -21.01 4.92 3.69
N GLU A 258 -20.54 3.78 3.18
CA GLU A 258 -21.15 2.47 3.46
C GLU A 258 -20.97 2.08 4.94
N LEU A 259 -19.80 2.34 5.50
CA LEU A 259 -19.48 2.03 6.91
C LEU A 259 -20.32 2.88 7.87
N ALA A 260 -20.69 4.11 7.52
CA ALA A 260 -21.54 4.96 8.34
C ALA A 260 -22.90 4.33 8.67
N THR A 261 -23.37 3.39 7.84
CA THR A 261 -24.65 2.69 8.02
C THR A 261 -24.49 1.23 8.41
N SER A 262 -23.40 0.59 8.02
CA SER A 262 -23.19 -0.85 8.23
C SER A 262 -22.34 -1.18 9.45
N ALA A 263 -21.43 -0.30 9.88
CA ALA A 263 -20.52 -0.55 10.99
C ALA A 263 -21.16 -0.23 12.34
N ALA A 264 -21.04 -1.16 13.28
CA ALA A 264 -21.45 -0.96 14.66
C ALA A 264 -20.48 -1.68 15.60
N LEU A 265 -20.25 -1.08 16.77
CA LEU A 265 -19.53 -1.73 17.85
C LEU A 265 -20.52 -2.45 18.76
N ASP A 266 -20.16 -3.66 19.18
CA ASP A 266 -20.84 -4.32 20.28
C ASP A 266 -20.74 -3.46 21.57
N PRO A 267 -21.84 -3.14 22.26
CA PRO A 267 -21.83 -2.22 23.39
C PRO A 267 -20.94 -2.65 24.56
N ASP A 268 -20.80 -3.96 24.76
CA ASP A 268 -20.09 -4.53 25.91
C ASP A 268 -18.64 -4.88 25.55
N THR A 269 -18.43 -5.50 24.39
CA THR A 269 -17.14 -6.06 23.98
C THR A 269 -16.34 -5.14 23.07
N ARG A 270 -16.96 -4.07 22.52
CA ARG A 270 -16.39 -3.20 21.48
C ARG A 270 -15.98 -3.95 20.20
N VAL A 271 -16.50 -5.15 19.99
CA VAL A 271 -16.25 -5.89 18.76
C VAL A 271 -16.92 -5.18 17.59
N LEU A 272 -16.13 -4.86 16.56
CA LEU A 272 -16.63 -4.27 15.33
C LEU A 272 -17.38 -5.31 14.50
N ARG A 273 -18.65 -5.02 14.21
CA ARG A 273 -19.52 -5.82 13.35
C ARG A 273 -20.01 -4.98 12.17
N LEU A 274 -20.09 -5.61 11.00
CA LEU A 274 -20.63 -5.01 9.79
C LEU A 274 -21.93 -5.71 9.40
N THR A 275 -23.01 -4.94 9.25
CA THR A 275 -24.25 -5.43 8.66
C THR A 275 -24.08 -5.45 7.14
N VAL A 276 -24.06 -6.64 6.55
CA VAL A 276 -23.89 -6.79 5.09
C VAL A 276 -25.15 -7.30 4.42
N SER A 277 -25.34 -6.87 3.17
CA SER A 277 -26.42 -7.33 2.30
C SER A 277 -26.42 -8.87 2.14
N PRO A 278 -27.59 -9.51 2.00
CA PRO A 278 -27.72 -10.94 1.70
C PRO A 278 -26.84 -11.45 0.55
N ALA A 279 -26.54 -10.59 -0.44
CA ALA A 279 -25.69 -10.95 -1.59
C ALA A 279 -24.22 -11.22 -1.22
N LEU A 280 -23.77 -10.73 -0.06
CA LEU A 280 -22.43 -10.94 0.49
C LEU A 280 -22.43 -11.94 1.65
N SER A 281 -23.61 -12.44 2.02
CA SER A 281 -23.78 -13.45 3.06
C SER A 281 -23.69 -14.84 2.43
N PRO A 282 -22.85 -15.75 2.95
CA PRO A 282 -22.85 -17.16 2.53
C PRO A 282 -24.23 -17.82 2.68
N LEU A 283 -25.08 -17.28 3.55
CA LEU A 283 -26.40 -17.82 3.91
C LEU A 283 -27.57 -17.15 3.17
N GLY A 284 -27.31 -16.16 2.30
CA GLY A 284 -28.37 -15.48 1.53
C GLY A 284 -29.37 -14.68 2.38
N SER A 285 -29.00 -14.33 3.62
CA SER A 285 -29.77 -13.47 4.54
C SER A 285 -28.91 -12.32 5.04
N LEU A 286 -29.54 -11.28 5.60
CA LEU A 286 -28.81 -10.25 6.36
C LEU A 286 -27.96 -10.95 7.42
N SER A 287 -26.66 -10.66 7.42
CA SER A 287 -25.70 -11.23 8.34
C SER A 287 -24.81 -10.14 8.91
N THR A 288 -24.40 -10.32 10.16
CA THR A 288 -23.38 -9.50 10.78
C THR A 288 -22.03 -10.19 10.62
N LEU A 289 -21.04 -9.46 10.10
CA LEU A 289 -19.67 -9.93 9.96
C LEU A 289 -18.82 -9.33 11.07
N GLU A 290 -18.12 -10.16 11.82
CA GLU A 290 -17.14 -9.71 12.79
C GLU A 290 -15.84 -9.29 12.08
N VAL A 291 -15.27 -8.16 12.47
CA VAL A 291 -14.03 -7.63 11.87
C VAL A 291 -12.86 -7.83 12.83
N SER A 292 -11.85 -8.52 12.33
CA SER A 292 -10.59 -8.82 13.04
C SER A 292 -9.51 -7.76 12.85
N THR A 293 -9.48 -7.13 11.67
CA THR A 293 -8.44 -6.18 11.28
C THR A 293 -9.04 -5.18 10.30
N VAL A 294 -8.74 -3.89 10.51
CA VAL A 294 -9.12 -2.81 9.60
C VAL A 294 -7.88 -2.38 8.82
N TYR A 295 -7.89 -2.56 7.51
CA TYR A 295 -6.82 -2.15 6.62
C TYR A 295 -7.25 -0.92 5.80
N PHE A 296 -6.61 0.22 6.08
CA PHE A 296 -6.92 1.48 5.43
C PHE A 296 -6.25 1.59 4.06
N ARG A 297 -7.09 1.66 3.01
CA ARG A 297 -6.77 2.09 1.64
C ARG A 297 -7.47 3.41 1.28
N ALA A 298 -7.85 4.17 2.30
CA ALA A 298 -8.51 5.46 2.29
C ALA A 298 -8.28 6.15 3.65
N GLY A 299 -8.77 7.38 3.79
CA GLY A 299 -8.71 8.15 5.04
C GLY A 299 -7.38 8.83 5.29
N TYR A 300 -6.54 8.98 4.25
CA TYR A 300 -5.23 9.63 4.31
C TYR A 300 -5.22 11.03 3.69
N VAL A 301 -6.33 11.46 3.07
CA VAL A 301 -6.50 12.82 2.54
C VAL A 301 -7.82 13.45 3.04
N PRO A 302 -7.90 14.80 3.13
CA PRO A 302 -9.12 15.48 3.56
C PRO A 302 -10.35 15.18 2.70
N SER A 303 -10.16 14.93 1.39
CA SER A 303 -11.25 14.63 0.46
C SER A 303 -11.98 13.31 0.75
N ASP A 304 -11.38 12.43 1.57
CA ASP A 304 -12.05 11.21 2.05
C ASP A 304 -13.06 11.49 3.17
N TYR A 305 -13.11 12.74 3.66
CA TYR A 305 -13.96 13.19 4.75
C TYR A 305 -14.85 14.38 4.34
N PRO A 306 -15.71 14.24 3.33
CA PRO A 306 -16.55 15.33 2.85
C PRO A 306 -17.59 15.80 3.87
N THR A 307 -17.93 14.96 4.87
CA THR A 307 -18.90 15.29 5.92
C THR A 307 -18.41 14.87 7.32
N PRO A 308 -18.92 15.50 8.40
CA PRO A 308 -18.60 15.09 9.77
C PRO A 308 -18.87 13.60 10.06
N THR A 309 -19.87 13.01 9.40
CA THR A 309 -20.19 11.57 9.51
C THR A 309 -19.00 10.68 9.14
N HIS A 310 -18.16 11.10 8.19
CA HIS A 310 -16.97 10.33 7.80
C HIS A 310 -15.93 10.29 8.92
N TYR A 311 -15.75 11.41 9.64
CA TYR A 311 -14.89 11.45 10.82
C TYR A 311 -15.46 10.59 11.95
N THR A 312 -16.77 10.71 12.23
CA THR A 312 -17.44 9.86 13.22
C THR A 312 -17.29 8.37 12.89
N THR A 313 -17.40 8.01 11.61
CA THR A 313 -17.20 6.63 11.14
C THR A 313 -15.76 6.19 11.38
N ARG A 314 -14.77 6.99 10.99
CA ARG A 314 -13.35 6.69 11.29
C ARG A 314 -13.11 6.48 12.78
N PHE A 315 -13.66 7.33 13.63
CA PHE A 315 -13.53 7.20 15.09
C PHE A 315 -14.29 5.99 15.65
N THR A 316 -15.37 5.55 15.01
CA THR A 316 -16.07 4.31 15.37
C THR A 316 -15.20 3.09 15.08
N LEU A 317 -14.42 3.09 14.00
CA LEU A 317 -13.51 1.98 13.68
C LEU A 317 -12.29 1.91 14.63
N GLU A 318 -11.98 3.00 15.30
CA GLU A 318 -10.79 3.15 16.16
C GLU A 318 -11.09 2.89 17.65
N ARG A 319 -12.38 2.93 18.04
CA ARG A 319 -12.87 2.61 19.39
C ARG A 319 -12.99 1.11 19.62
#